data_AF-A0A7Y4UNF8-F1
#
_entry.id   AF-A0A7Y4UNF8-F1
#
_cell.length_a   1.000
_cell.length_b   1.000
_cell.length_c   1.000
_cell.angle_alpha   90.00
_cell.angle_beta   90.00
_cell.angle_gamma   90.00
#
_symmetry.space_group_name_H-M   'P 1'
#
loop_
_entity.id
_entity.type
_entity.pdbx_description
1 polymer ?
#
loop_
_entity_poly.entity_id
_entity_poly.type
_entity_poly.pdbx_seq_one_letter_code
_entity_poly.pdbx_strand_id
1 'polypeptide(L)'
;VIALDAATGKEAWVVKHAWPEKGETITNAPLIAENLVIVGFGGDEFAARGRVTAYNLKDGKEVWKCHSTGSDKDVCLSADTNKANPHYGVAGTDLGIKTHVGDDYKIGGGSAWGWFSYDSELKMVYYSTGNPGLWSPAYRCSKKTHDECNTGEFDNKWSMTIFGRKVDTGEAVFAYQMTPFDQWDYDGVNENILTDMDIDGKKVKALTHFDRNGFAYVLDRTNGTLLRANKYVTTDWAEKIDMKTGRPVKVREHSPLERGRNVAACPSAMGGKDQQPCSVDPKEPNKFYCPTNNWCMELEPQERSHTQQGTVYVFANVYMFPEKPGTTGKIKKFDVLTGATEWEIPDQYPNWGGTLVTDGGLMFYASLGGDFRAVDRKSGKVLWSRKLASGSIANPITYKIKGKQYVSILCGIGGWIGVPVTAGLDLNDKFGAIGATAMTKAANLDKIPQAGTLFTFRVYE
;
A
#
# COMPACT_ATOMS: atom_id res chain seq x y z
N VAL A 1 -18.75 -6.87 8.04
CA VAL A 1 -17.89 -8.06 8.26
C VAL A 1 -18.79 -9.20 8.67
N ILE A 2 -18.65 -10.35 8.02
CA ILE A 2 -19.54 -11.50 8.21
C ILE A 2 -18.64 -12.71 8.48
N ALA A 3 -18.96 -13.49 9.50
CA ALA A 3 -18.38 -14.82 9.70
C ALA A 3 -19.37 -15.89 9.23
N LEU A 4 -18.86 -16.81 8.41
CA LEU A 4 -19.61 -17.95 7.89
C LEU A 4 -18.97 -19.24 8.42
N ASP A 5 -19.80 -20.23 8.73
CA ASP A 5 -19.34 -21.59 8.96
C ASP A 5 -18.69 -22.14 7.67
N ALA A 6 -17.46 -22.62 7.78
CA ALA A 6 -16.65 -22.98 6.62
C ALA A 6 -17.17 -24.21 5.84
N ALA A 7 -17.95 -25.08 6.49
CA ALA A 7 -18.48 -26.29 5.87
C ALA A 7 -19.86 -26.07 5.23
N THR A 8 -20.69 -25.24 5.85
CA THR A 8 -22.10 -25.06 5.50
C THR A 8 -22.42 -23.71 4.86
N GLY A 9 -21.55 -22.72 5.03
CA GLY A 9 -21.79 -21.33 4.60
C GLY A 9 -22.83 -20.59 5.45
N LYS A 10 -23.31 -21.18 6.55
CA LYS A 10 -24.28 -20.53 7.44
C LYS A 10 -23.64 -19.34 8.16
N GLU A 11 -24.35 -18.22 8.23
CA GLU A 11 -23.92 -17.05 9.01
C GLU A 11 -23.83 -17.39 10.50
N ALA A 12 -22.65 -17.14 11.08
CA ALA A 12 -22.40 -17.23 12.52
C ALA A 12 -22.63 -15.89 13.21
N TRP A 13 -22.13 -14.80 12.62
CA TRP A 13 -22.37 -13.43 13.05
C TRP A 13 -22.10 -12.41 11.94
N VAL A 14 -22.66 -11.21 12.08
CA VAL A 14 -22.44 -10.06 11.21
C VAL A 14 -22.28 -8.79 12.04
N VAL A 15 -21.33 -7.93 11.66
CA VAL A 15 -21.16 -6.59 12.22
C VAL A 15 -20.99 -5.54 11.12
N LYS A 16 -21.64 -4.39 11.29
CA LYS A 16 -21.43 -3.21 10.43
C LYS A 16 -20.11 -2.56 10.81
N HIS A 17 -19.10 -2.69 9.95
CA HIS A 17 -17.76 -2.14 10.19
C HIS A 17 -17.54 -0.78 9.53
N ALA A 18 -18.17 -0.51 8.38
CA ALA A 18 -18.00 0.71 7.60
C ALA A 18 -19.34 1.42 7.33
N TRP A 19 -19.28 2.74 7.18
CA TRP A 19 -20.41 3.63 6.93
C TRP A 19 -20.23 4.40 5.61
N PRO A 20 -20.83 3.96 4.48
CA PRO A 20 -20.68 4.63 3.19
C PRO A 20 -21.10 6.11 3.19
N GLU A 21 -22.06 6.48 4.03
CA GLU A 21 -22.46 7.88 4.24
C GLU A 21 -21.36 8.76 4.86
N LYS A 22 -20.28 8.14 5.36
CA LYS A 22 -19.05 8.79 5.84
C LYS A 22 -17.86 8.56 4.90
N GLY A 23 -18.10 8.03 3.71
CA GLY A 23 -17.05 7.75 2.72
C GLY A 23 -16.31 6.44 2.93
N GLU A 24 -16.79 5.59 3.84
CA GLU A 24 -16.07 4.36 4.21
C GLU A 24 -16.55 3.15 3.40
N THR A 25 -15.60 2.39 2.84
CA THR A 25 -15.86 1.13 2.12
C THR A 25 -14.83 0.07 2.53
N ILE A 26 -15.15 -1.22 2.40
CA ILE A 26 -14.24 -2.31 2.78
C ILE A 26 -13.78 -3.02 1.51
N THR A 27 -12.48 -2.98 1.25
CA THR A 27 -11.83 -3.63 0.09
C THR A 27 -10.73 -4.61 0.50
N ASN A 28 -10.14 -4.42 1.68
CA ASN A 28 -9.06 -5.27 2.19
C ASN A 28 -9.56 -6.65 2.65
N ALA A 29 -8.66 -7.63 2.62
CA ALA A 29 -8.87 -8.87 3.34
C ALA A 29 -8.73 -8.63 4.86
N PRO A 30 -9.63 -9.17 5.70
CA PRO A 30 -9.41 -9.20 7.14
C PRO A 30 -8.28 -10.18 7.49
N LEU A 31 -7.59 -9.93 8.60
CA LEU A 31 -6.60 -10.85 9.18
C LEU A 31 -7.19 -11.54 10.40
N ILE A 32 -7.05 -12.86 10.47
CA ILE A 32 -7.29 -13.61 11.71
C ILE A 32 -5.95 -13.76 12.43
N ALA A 33 -5.85 -13.23 13.65
CA ALA A 33 -4.70 -13.39 14.52
C ALA A 33 -5.18 -13.75 15.93
N GLU A 34 -4.65 -14.82 16.50
CA GLU A 34 -5.17 -15.43 17.73
C GLU A 34 -6.68 -15.74 17.60
N ASN A 35 -7.51 -15.16 18.46
CA ASN A 35 -8.97 -15.27 18.46
C ASN A 35 -9.66 -14.00 17.93
N LEU A 36 -8.96 -13.17 17.15
CA LEU A 36 -9.44 -11.87 16.67
C LEU A 36 -9.50 -11.80 15.14
N VAL A 37 -10.52 -11.10 14.65
CA VAL A 37 -10.67 -10.66 13.25
C VAL A 37 -10.30 -9.18 13.20
N ILE A 38 -9.20 -8.86 12.54
CA ILE A 38 -8.65 -7.52 12.42
C ILE A 38 -8.92 -7.00 11.02
N VAL A 39 -9.49 -5.80 10.95
CA VAL A 39 -10.00 -5.24 9.70
C VAL A 39 -9.95 -3.72 9.72
N GLY A 40 -9.52 -3.14 8.61
CA GLY A 40 -9.66 -1.72 8.30
C GLY A 40 -10.74 -1.49 7.24
N PHE A 41 -10.66 -0.33 6.61
CA PHE A 41 -11.51 0.08 5.51
C PHE A 41 -10.70 1.05 4.62
N GLY A 42 -11.25 1.48 3.47
CA GLY A 42 -10.74 2.56 2.62
C GLY A 42 -11.75 3.71 2.49
N GLY A 43 -11.29 4.91 2.17
CA GLY A 43 -12.15 6.10 2.08
C GLY A 43 -11.45 7.43 2.24
N ASP A 44 -10.12 7.48 2.06
CA ASP A 44 -9.34 8.68 2.30
C ASP A 44 -9.72 9.80 1.29
N GLU A 45 -10.01 9.42 0.04
CA GLU A 45 -10.55 10.29 -1.02
C GLU A 45 -12.00 10.74 -0.76
N PHE A 46 -12.59 10.37 0.39
CA PHE A 46 -13.97 10.69 0.78
C PHE A 46 -14.07 11.31 2.19
N ALA A 47 -12.96 11.91 2.67
CA ALA A 47 -12.88 12.55 3.99
C ALA A 47 -13.14 11.58 5.15
N ALA A 48 -12.92 10.27 4.96
CA ALA A 48 -13.03 9.31 6.04
C ALA A 48 -11.90 9.50 7.07
N ARG A 49 -12.12 9.05 8.31
CA ARG A 49 -11.10 9.01 9.36
C ARG A 49 -10.68 7.57 9.59
N GLY A 50 -9.53 7.20 9.07
CA GLY A 50 -9.00 5.84 9.11
C GLY A 50 -9.00 5.24 10.51
N ARG A 51 -9.30 3.94 10.57
CA ARG A 51 -9.19 3.12 11.79
C ARG A 51 -8.95 1.66 11.46
N VAL A 52 -8.41 0.94 12.42
CA VAL A 52 -8.41 -0.52 12.45
C VAL A 52 -9.19 -0.98 13.68
N THR A 53 -10.00 -2.02 13.51
CA THR A 53 -10.80 -2.61 14.58
C THR A 53 -10.54 -4.10 14.67
N ALA A 54 -10.43 -4.61 15.89
CA ALA A 54 -10.45 -6.04 16.14
C ALA A 54 -11.80 -6.47 16.71
N TYR A 55 -12.33 -7.56 16.17
CA TYR A 55 -13.53 -8.24 16.65
C TYR A 55 -13.18 -9.63 17.17
N ASN A 56 -13.86 -10.09 18.20
CA ASN A 56 -13.72 -11.46 18.65
C ASN A 56 -14.22 -12.43 17.56
N LEU A 57 -13.39 -13.41 17.18
CA LEU A 57 -13.72 -14.37 16.12
C LEU A 57 -14.97 -15.19 16.43
N LYS A 58 -15.25 -15.45 17.71
CA LYS A 58 -16.38 -16.30 18.14
C LYS A 58 -17.74 -15.62 17.94
N ASP A 59 -17.84 -14.33 18.24
CA ASP A 59 -19.14 -13.65 18.35
C ASP A 59 -19.20 -12.25 17.72
N GLY A 60 -18.11 -11.79 17.10
CA GLY A 60 -18.06 -10.50 16.41
C GLY A 60 -18.01 -9.28 17.35
N LYS A 61 -17.89 -9.44 18.67
CA LYS A 61 -17.81 -8.29 19.59
C LYS A 61 -16.52 -7.50 19.38
N GLU A 62 -16.64 -6.18 19.35
CA GLU A 62 -15.49 -5.27 19.29
C GLU A 62 -14.60 -5.45 20.52
N VAL A 63 -13.30 -5.66 20.30
CA VAL A 63 -12.28 -5.82 21.35
C VAL A 63 -11.48 -4.53 21.51
N TRP A 64 -10.99 -3.99 20.40
CA TRP A 64 -10.32 -2.69 20.37
C TRP A 64 -10.52 -2.00 19.03
N LYS A 65 -10.35 -0.68 19.04
CA LYS A 65 -10.47 0.19 17.87
C LYS A 65 -9.47 1.33 18.00
N CYS A 66 -8.61 1.47 17.01
CA CYS A 66 -7.56 2.46 17.00
C CYS A 66 -7.63 3.24 15.68
N HIS A 67 -7.83 4.55 15.79
CA HIS A 67 -7.79 5.49 14.67
C HIS A 67 -6.36 5.74 14.20
N SER A 68 -6.22 6.27 12.99
CA SER A 68 -4.93 6.70 12.45
C SER A 68 -4.58 8.15 12.81
N THR A 69 -5.56 8.95 13.22
CA THR A 69 -5.41 10.37 13.61
C THR A 69 -6.13 10.63 14.92
N GLY A 70 -5.93 11.81 15.51
CA GLY A 70 -6.58 12.26 16.75
C GLY A 70 -5.72 12.11 18.00
N SER A 71 -6.37 12.03 19.15
CA SER A 71 -5.67 11.98 20.44
C SER A 71 -4.83 10.70 20.57
N ASP A 72 -3.87 10.69 21.48
CA ASP A 72 -3.07 9.49 21.76
C ASP A 72 -3.96 8.31 22.15
N LYS A 73 -5.08 8.58 22.85
CA LYS A 73 -6.10 7.57 23.15
C LYS A 73 -6.80 7.05 21.90
N ASP A 74 -7.21 7.93 20.98
CA ASP A 74 -7.87 7.51 19.74
C ASP A 74 -6.95 6.62 18.90
N VAL A 75 -5.65 6.93 18.86
CA VAL A 75 -4.64 6.21 18.08
C VAL A 75 -4.11 4.97 18.83
N CYS A 76 -4.47 4.79 20.11
CA CYS A 76 -3.97 3.76 21.01
C CYS A 76 -2.44 3.83 21.19
N LEU A 77 -1.91 5.02 21.45
CA LEU A 77 -0.51 5.21 21.83
C LEU A 77 -0.35 5.15 23.36
N SER A 78 0.81 4.69 23.80
CA SER A 78 1.19 4.63 25.20
C SER A 78 2.57 5.28 25.43
N ALA A 79 2.97 5.38 26.69
CA ALA A 79 4.31 5.85 27.04
C ALA A 79 5.44 4.95 26.50
N ASP A 80 5.14 3.70 26.13
CA ASP A 80 6.11 2.78 25.54
C ASP A 80 6.14 2.84 24.00
N THR A 81 5.17 3.50 23.35
CA THR A 81 5.18 3.71 21.90
C THR A 81 6.45 4.43 21.48
N ASN A 82 7.15 3.88 20.47
CA ASN A 82 8.37 4.44 19.89
C ASN A 82 9.52 4.63 20.90
N LYS A 83 9.53 3.91 22.03
CA LYS A 83 10.59 4.02 23.04
C LYS A 83 12.01 3.84 22.50
N ALA A 84 12.18 2.94 21.52
CA ALA A 84 13.46 2.73 20.85
C ALA A 84 13.83 3.85 19.87
N ASN A 85 12.83 4.54 19.32
CA ASN A 85 12.97 5.54 18.25
C ASN A 85 12.12 6.80 18.54
N PRO A 86 12.40 7.52 19.65
CA PRO A 86 11.53 8.62 20.10
C PRO A 86 11.42 9.78 19.09
N HIS A 87 12.41 9.90 18.20
CA HIS A 87 12.44 10.90 17.13
C HIS A 87 11.36 10.68 16.05
N TYR A 88 10.71 9.51 16.00
CA TYR A 88 9.53 9.29 15.14
C TYR A 88 8.26 9.94 15.70
N GLY A 89 8.28 10.36 16.96
CA GLY A 89 7.15 10.91 17.71
C GLY A 89 6.73 9.97 18.83
N VAL A 90 6.38 10.54 19.98
CA VAL A 90 5.99 9.82 21.20
C VAL A 90 4.59 10.27 21.66
N ALA A 91 3.95 9.43 22.49
CA ALA A 91 2.71 9.81 23.17
C ALA A 91 2.94 10.94 24.20
N GLY A 92 1.85 11.49 24.73
CA GLY A 92 1.81 12.57 25.71
C GLY A 92 1.61 13.96 25.09
N THR A 93 1.53 14.04 23.76
CA THR A 93 1.36 15.32 23.07
C THR A 93 0.25 15.33 22.04
N ASP A 94 -0.49 14.24 21.85
CA ASP A 94 -1.56 14.13 20.84
C ASP A 94 -1.06 14.54 19.44
N LEU A 95 0.05 13.94 18.99
CA LEU A 95 0.64 14.24 17.66
C LEU A 95 -0.37 14.03 16.53
N GLY A 96 -1.32 13.11 16.71
CA GLY A 96 -2.40 12.88 15.76
C GLY A 96 -3.39 14.05 15.62
N ILE A 97 -3.35 15.03 16.53
CA ILE A 97 -4.05 16.32 16.45
C ILE A 97 -3.07 17.43 16.11
N LYS A 98 -1.97 17.55 16.87
CA LYS A 98 -1.06 18.70 16.79
C LYS A 98 -0.37 18.87 15.44
N THR A 99 -0.22 17.78 14.69
CA THR A 99 0.40 17.81 13.34
C THR A 99 -0.62 18.07 12.22
N HIS A 100 -1.84 18.49 12.56
CA HIS A 100 -2.89 18.89 11.63
C HIS A 100 -3.30 20.34 11.83
N VAL A 101 -3.83 20.96 10.78
CA VAL A 101 -4.41 22.30 10.85
C VAL A 101 -5.84 22.20 11.42
N GLY A 102 -6.08 22.86 12.55
CA GLY A 102 -7.41 22.91 13.17
C GLY A 102 -7.99 21.52 13.43
N ASP A 103 -9.17 21.26 12.87
CA ASP A 103 -9.91 20.00 13.05
C ASP A 103 -9.75 19.02 11.88
N ASP A 104 -8.82 19.26 10.94
CA ASP A 104 -8.65 18.43 9.74
C ASP A 104 -8.28 16.97 10.07
N TYR A 105 -7.74 16.70 11.27
CA TYR A 105 -7.51 15.32 11.74
C TYR A 105 -8.80 14.47 11.78
N LYS A 106 -9.99 15.09 11.89
CA LYS A 106 -11.28 14.40 11.90
C LYS A 106 -11.68 13.86 10.52
N ILE A 107 -11.05 14.35 9.46
CA ILE A 107 -11.24 13.97 8.05
C ILE A 107 -9.90 13.71 7.34
N GLY A 108 -8.86 13.40 8.13
CA GLY A 108 -7.47 13.35 7.69
C GLY A 108 -7.04 12.01 7.13
N GLY A 109 -7.97 11.21 6.61
CA GLY A 109 -7.67 9.92 5.99
C GLY A 109 -6.95 8.92 6.91
N GLY A 110 -5.89 8.30 6.39
CA GLY A 110 -5.09 7.29 7.08
C GLY A 110 -5.77 5.93 7.14
N SER A 111 -6.60 5.58 6.17
CA SER A 111 -7.32 4.32 6.11
C SER A 111 -6.39 3.12 5.92
N ALA A 112 -6.76 1.95 6.42
CA ALA A 112 -5.91 0.75 6.40
C ALA A 112 -6.53 -0.32 5.48
N TRP A 113 -6.48 -0.05 4.17
CA TRP A 113 -7.16 -0.84 3.12
C TRP A 113 -6.25 -1.83 2.39
N GLY A 114 -4.98 -1.95 2.82
CA GLY A 114 -4.02 -2.90 2.26
C GLY A 114 -3.93 -4.21 3.03
N TRP A 115 -2.70 -4.69 3.27
CA TRP A 115 -2.43 -6.00 3.86
C TRP A 115 -1.97 -5.90 5.32
N PHE A 116 -2.34 -6.91 6.10
CA PHE A 116 -1.92 -7.07 7.48
C PHE A 116 -1.00 -8.28 7.60
N SER A 117 -0.02 -8.22 8.51
CA SER A 117 0.83 -9.36 8.88
C SER A 117 0.88 -9.53 10.39
N TYR A 118 1.34 -10.71 10.83
CA TYR A 118 1.31 -11.09 12.24
C TYR A 118 2.56 -11.90 12.62
N ASP A 119 3.22 -11.52 13.71
CA ASP A 119 4.25 -12.31 14.37
C ASP A 119 3.65 -12.91 15.66
N SER A 120 3.46 -14.23 15.67
CA SER A 120 2.86 -14.96 16.79
C SER A 120 3.75 -15.08 18.02
N GLU A 121 5.06 -14.94 17.87
CA GLU A 121 5.99 -14.95 19.01
C GLU A 121 5.96 -13.60 19.72
N LEU A 122 5.93 -12.51 18.93
CA LEU A 122 5.83 -11.14 19.46
C LEU A 122 4.41 -10.76 19.86
N LYS A 123 3.40 -11.54 19.43
CA LYS A 123 1.98 -11.19 19.54
C LYS A 123 1.70 -9.80 18.97
N MET A 124 2.32 -9.51 17.82
CA MET A 124 2.26 -8.20 17.17
C MET A 124 1.67 -8.29 15.77
N VAL A 125 0.76 -7.38 15.47
CA VAL A 125 0.16 -7.18 14.15
C VAL A 125 0.76 -5.95 13.50
N TYR A 126 1.04 -6.06 12.20
CA TYR A 126 1.61 -5.00 11.41
C TYR A 126 0.69 -4.64 10.26
N TYR A 127 0.50 -3.35 10.06
CA TYR A 127 -0.20 -2.78 8.92
C TYR A 127 0.28 -1.36 8.73
N SER A 128 -0.12 -0.78 7.60
CA SER A 128 0.22 0.59 7.29
C SER A 128 -1.02 1.39 6.87
N THR A 129 -0.95 2.70 7.04
CA THR A 129 -2.08 3.63 6.80
C THR A 129 -1.92 4.42 5.51
N GLY A 130 -3.05 4.75 4.88
CA GLY A 130 -3.14 5.56 3.68
C GLY A 130 -2.85 7.04 3.86
N ASN A 131 -3.21 7.80 2.83
CA ASN A 131 -2.95 9.23 2.66
C ASN A 131 -3.75 10.12 3.62
N PRO A 132 -3.33 11.39 3.84
CA PRO A 132 -3.96 12.29 4.81
C PRO A 132 -5.29 12.91 4.31
N GLY A 133 -6.03 12.19 3.46
CA GLY A 133 -7.31 12.58 2.88
C GLY A 133 -7.17 13.59 1.74
N LEU A 134 -6.96 14.87 2.05
CA LEU A 134 -6.97 15.94 1.05
C LEU A 134 -5.70 15.97 0.18
N TRP A 135 -5.84 15.92 -1.15
CA TRP A 135 -4.70 15.96 -2.10
C TRP A 135 -4.21 17.38 -2.42
N SER A 136 -4.82 18.40 -1.81
CA SER A 136 -4.34 19.78 -1.83
C SER A 136 -3.55 20.14 -0.55
N PRO A 137 -2.21 19.94 -0.54
CA PRO A 137 -1.39 20.01 0.68
C PRO A 137 -1.34 21.41 1.31
N ALA A 138 -1.50 22.50 0.55
CA ALA A 138 -1.54 23.87 1.09
C ALA A 138 -2.65 24.12 2.13
N TYR A 139 -3.70 23.28 2.18
CA TYR A 139 -4.72 23.38 3.25
C TYR A 139 -4.31 22.64 4.53
N ARG A 140 -3.39 21.68 4.42
CA ARG A 140 -2.87 20.88 5.54
C ARG A 140 -1.61 21.47 6.19
N CYS A 141 -1.15 22.63 5.71
CA CYS A 141 -0.05 23.40 6.27
C CYS A 141 -0.40 24.90 6.30
N SER A 142 -0.16 25.58 7.43
CA SER A 142 -0.44 27.02 7.55
C SER A 142 0.71 27.93 7.06
N LYS A 143 1.89 27.36 6.78
CA LYS A 143 3.07 28.07 6.27
C LYS A 143 3.00 28.28 4.76
N LYS A 144 3.97 28.99 4.18
CA LYS A 144 3.94 29.41 2.77
C LYS A 144 4.99 28.73 1.90
N THR A 145 6.05 28.22 2.49
CA THR A 145 7.14 27.59 1.74
C THR A 145 7.21 26.09 1.98
N HIS A 146 7.81 25.39 1.02
CA HIS A 146 8.07 23.96 1.11
C HIS A 146 8.87 23.59 2.36
N ASP A 147 9.95 24.31 2.64
CA ASP A 147 10.83 23.98 3.76
C ASP A 147 10.09 24.15 5.10
N GLU A 148 9.34 25.25 5.27
CA GLU A 148 8.57 25.50 6.49
C GLU A 148 7.47 24.45 6.73
N CYS A 149 6.79 23.99 5.67
CA CYS A 149 5.78 22.94 5.78
C CYS A 149 6.36 21.54 6.09
N ASN A 150 7.65 21.31 5.83
CA ASN A 150 8.30 20.01 5.99
C ASN A 150 9.18 19.91 7.26
N THR A 151 9.01 20.82 8.21
CA THR A 151 9.76 20.89 9.48
C THR A 151 9.39 19.82 10.51
N GLY A 152 8.22 19.18 10.39
CA GLY A 152 7.65 18.31 11.42
C GLY A 152 6.31 18.82 11.98
N GLU A 153 6.05 20.13 11.89
CA GLU A 153 4.87 20.78 12.47
C GLU A 153 3.55 20.31 11.81
N PHE A 154 3.57 19.95 10.52
CA PHE A 154 2.39 19.59 9.73
C PHE A 154 2.46 18.17 9.17
N ASP A 155 3.11 17.26 9.90
CA ASP A 155 3.33 15.88 9.46
C ASP A 155 2.05 15.10 9.12
N ASN A 156 0.89 15.55 9.58
CA ASN A 156 -0.41 14.87 9.44
C ASN A 156 -0.34 13.42 9.95
N LYS A 157 0.27 13.26 11.13
CA LYS A 157 0.42 11.96 11.77
C LYS A 157 -0.95 11.41 12.16
N TRP A 158 -1.25 10.13 11.98
CA TRP A 158 -0.36 9.06 11.54
C TRP A 158 -0.83 8.49 10.20
N SER A 159 -1.09 9.35 9.21
CA SER A 159 -1.14 8.93 7.80
C SER A 159 0.22 8.39 7.35
N MET A 160 0.26 7.60 6.27
CA MET A 160 1.52 7.10 5.67
C MET A 160 2.46 6.37 6.65
N THR A 161 1.90 5.64 7.62
CA THR A 161 2.63 5.13 8.78
C THR A 161 2.59 3.61 8.83
N ILE A 162 3.75 2.98 9.03
CA ILE A 162 3.86 1.57 9.42
C ILE A 162 3.62 1.48 10.93
N PHE A 163 2.64 0.69 11.34
CA PHE A 163 2.35 0.38 12.74
C PHE A 163 2.79 -1.04 13.09
N GLY A 164 3.39 -1.21 14.27
CA GLY A 164 3.47 -2.49 14.97
C GLY A 164 2.66 -2.41 16.26
N ARG A 165 1.58 -3.18 16.37
CA ARG A 165 0.63 -3.13 17.50
C ARG A 165 0.54 -4.46 18.22
N LYS A 166 0.35 -4.41 19.54
CA LYS A 166 -0.01 -5.59 20.33
C LYS A 166 -1.38 -6.10 19.87
N VAL A 167 -1.47 -7.39 19.56
CA VAL A 167 -2.68 -8.00 18.96
C VAL A 167 -3.90 -7.93 19.88
N ASP A 168 -3.69 -8.06 21.19
CA ASP A 168 -4.73 -8.16 22.21
C ASP A 168 -5.39 -6.83 22.58
N THR A 169 -4.64 -5.74 22.49
CA THR A 169 -5.01 -4.41 22.99
C THR A 169 -5.09 -3.35 21.90
N GLY A 170 -4.44 -3.55 20.75
CA GLY A 170 -4.29 -2.54 19.70
C GLY A 170 -3.27 -1.45 20.04
N GLU A 171 -2.62 -1.52 21.20
CA GLU A 171 -1.60 -0.54 21.61
C GLU A 171 -0.41 -0.57 20.65
N ALA A 172 0.01 0.60 20.16
CA ALA A 172 1.18 0.71 19.30
C ALA A 172 2.49 0.54 20.08
N VAL A 173 3.29 -0.45 19.69
CA VAL A 173 4.69 -0.59 20.14
C VAL A 173 5.56 0.42 19.39
N PHE A 174 5.34 0.57 18.08
CA PHE A 174 5.99 1.59 17.26
C PHE A 174 5.07 2.08 16.15
N ALA A 175 5.37 3.28 15.66
CA ALA A 175 4.74 3.95 14.54
C ALA A 175 5.82 4.73 13.75
N TYR A 176 6.11 4.30 12.53
CA TYR A 176 7.09 4.93 11.64
C TYR A 176 6.39 5.55 10.42
N GLN A 177 6.39 6.87 10.33
CA GLN A 177 5.76 7.59 9.22
C GLN A 177 6.73 7.74 8.05
N MET A 178 6.43 7.08 6.94
CA MET A 178 7.27 7.00 5.73
C MET A 178 7.23 8.30 4.93
N THR A 179 6.03 8.88 4.79
CA THR A 179 5.81 10.10 3.99
C THR A 179 5.14 11.18 4.85
N PRO A 180 5.87 11.86 5.75
CA PRO A 180 5.32 12.96 6.54
C PRO A 180 4.84 14.10 5.63
N PHE A 181 3.69 14.70 5.94
CA PHE A 181 3.07 15.75 5.11
C PHE A 181 3.04 15.35 3.63
N ASP A 182 2.37 14.22 3.33
CA ASP A 182 2.24 13.74 1.96
C ASP A 182 1.65 14.80 1.02
N GLN A 183 2.09 14.77 -0.25
CA GLN A 183 1.69 15.70 -1.30
C GLN A 183 1.32 15.00 -2.61
N TRP A 184 1.43 13.68 -2.67
CA TRP A 184 1.40 12.93 -3.94
C TRP A 184 0.40 11.78 -3.92
N ASP A 185 -0.30 11.57 -2.82
CA ASP A 185 -1.12 10.39 -2.60
C ASP A 185 -0.29 9.11 -2.61
N TYR A 186 0.75 9.06 -1.78
CA TYR A 186 1.55 7.85 -1.61
C TYR A 186 1.08 7.02 -0.42
N ASP A 187 -0.13 6.45 -0.51
CA ASP A 187 -0.68 5.59 0.55
C ASP A 187 0.36 4.60 1.09
N GLY A 188 0.49 4.58 2.42
CA GLY A 188 1.41 3.67 3.07
C GLY A 188 0.98 2.20 3.05
N VAL A 189 -0.20 1.84 2.51
CA VAL A 189 -0.94 0.63 2.87
C VAL A 189 -0.35 -0.70 2.36
N ASN A 190 0.71 -0.65 1.56
CA ASN A 190 1.34 -1.84 0.99
C ASN A 190 1.76 -2.84 2.09
N GLU A 191 1.96 -4.09 1.70
CA GLU A 191 2.22 -5.20 2.62
C GLU A 191 3.47 -5.01 3.49
N ASN A 192 3.42 -5.57 4.69
CA ASN A 192 4.52 -5.63 5.65
C ASN A 192 5.03 -7.08 5.75
N ILE A 193 6.03 -7.44 4.94
CA ILE A 193 6.53 -8.83 4.85
C ILE A 193 7.50 -9.09 6.00
N LEU A 194 7.26 -10.15 6.76
CA LEU A 194 8.06 -10.50 7.93
C LEU A 194 9.08 -11.59 7.57
N THR A 195 10.36 -11.29 7.75
CA THR A 195 11.47 -12.22 7.45
C THR A 195 12.56 -12.08 8.50
N ASP A 196 13.27 -13.15 8.79
CA ASP A 196 14.49 -13.07 9.61
C ASP A 196 15.70 -12.90 8.69
N MET A 197 16.47 -11.83 8.88
CA MET A 197 17.60 -11.48 8.03
C MET A 197 18.90 -11.42 8.82
N ASP A 198 20.01 -11.59 8.12
CA ASP A 198 21.32 -11.19 8.61
C ASP A 198 21.64 -9.79 8.08
N ILE A 199 21.76 -8.81 8.97
CA ILE A 199 22.01 -7.41 8.62
C ILE A 199 23.26 -6.98 9.39
N ASP A 200 24.33 -6.69 8.66
CA ASP A 200 25.61 -6.25 9.23
C ASP A 200 26.17 -7.23 10.28
N GLY A 201 26.00 -8.55 10.04
CA GLY A 201 26.45 -9.63 10.93
C GLY A 201 25.52 -9.93 12.11
N LYS A 202 24.34 -9.31 12.17
CA LYS A 202 23.35 -9.50 13.22
C LYS A 202 22.09 -10.17 12.69
N LYS A 203 21.58 -11.15 13.42
CA LYS A 203 20.24 -11.70 13.16
C LYS A 203 19.18 -10.69 13.60
N VAL A 204 18.35 -10.28 12.66
CA VAL A 204 17.29 -9.30 12.86
C VAL A 204 15.96 -9.91 12.48
N LYS A 205 14.98 -9.74 13.36
CA LYS A 205 13.57 -9.95 13.06
C LYS A 205 13.10 -8.78 12.19
N ALA A 206 13.21 -8.90 10.87
CA ALA A 206 12.94 -7.79 9.94
C ALA A 206 11.47 -7.75 9.49
N LEU A 207 11.03 -6.54 9.17
CA LEU A 207 9.84 -6.21 8.40
C LEU A 207 10.31 -5.46 7.15
N THR A 208 9.89 -5.90 5.97
CA THR A 208 10.15 -5.26 4.69
C THR A 208 8.87 -4.72 4.10
N HIS A 209 8.90 -3.49 3.61
CA HIS A 209 7.76 -2.79 3.04
C HIS A 209 8.16 -2.01 1.79
N PHE A 210 7.54 -2.32 0.65
CA PHE A 210 7.73 -1.60 -0.61
C PHE A 210 6.62 -0.59 -0.79
N ASP A 211 6.89 0.67 -0.47
CA ASP A 211 5.86 1.70 -0.37
C ASP A 211 5.46 2.29 -1.73
N ARG A 212 4.26 2.88 -1.81
CA ARG A 212 3.83 3.65 -2.99
C ARG A 212 4.85 4.74 -3.36
N ASN A 213 5.50 5.36 -2.37
CA ASN A 213 6.46 6.44 -2.61
C ASN A 213 7.76 6.04 -3.34
N GLY A 214 7.95 4.76 -3.69
CA GLY A 214 9.10 4.30 -4.47
C GLY A 214 10.33 3.88 -3.64
N PHE A 215 10.24 3.94 -2.31
CA PHE A 215 11.24 3.40 -1.39
C PHE A 215 10.82 2.03 -0.83
N ALA A 216 11.79 1.13 -0.73
CA ALA A 216 11.72 -0.13 -0.02
C ALA A 216 12.36 0.05 1.36
N TYR A 217 11.55 -0.07 2.40
CA TYR A 217 11.94 0.09 3.80
C TYR A 217 12.19 -1.28 4.44
N VAL A 218 13.25 -1.37 5.25
CA VAL A 218 13.53 -2.52 6.12
C VAL A 218 13.61 -2.00 7.55
N LEU A 219 12.73 -2.49 8.43
CA LEU A 219 12.67 -2.15 9.84
C LEU A 219 12.95 -3.38 10.71
N ASP A 220 13.47 -3.18 11.91
CA ASP A 220 13.37 -4.18 12.99
C ASP A 220 11.91 -4.23 13.46
N ARG A 221 11.23 -5.36 13.23
CA ARG A 221 9.80 -5.51 13.52
C ARG A 221 9.49 -5.59 15.01
N THR A 222 10.49 -5.66 15.88
CA THR A 222 10.29 -5.67 17.34
C THR A 222 10.10 -4.27 17.92
N ASN A 223 10.62 -3.24 17.25
CA ASN A 223 10.73 -1.88 17.82
C ASN A 223 10.65 -0.73 16.80
N GLY A 224 10.54 -1.06 15.51
CA GLY A 224 10.37 -0.09 14.42
C GLY A 224 11.65 0.58 13.94
N THR A 225 12.84 0.17 14.41
CA THR A 225 14.11 0.81 14.01
C THR A 225 14.32 0.67 12.50
N LEU A 226 14.48 1.80 11.80
CA LEU A 226 14.79 1.81 10.38
C LEU A 226 16.21 1.31 10.13
N LEU A 227 16.36 0.29 9.29
CA LEU A 227 17.64 -0.37 8.98
C LEU A 227 18.12 -0.08 7.56
N ARG A 228 17.21 -0.05 6.58
CA ARG A 228 17.48 0.29 5.18
C ARG A 228 16.29 1.01 4.56
N ALA A 229 16.57 1.91 3.61
CA ALA A 229 15.56 2.59 2.81
C ALA A 229 16.13 2.87 1.41
N ASN A 230 15.79 2.03 0.44
CA ASN A 230 16.38 2.07 -0.90
C ASN A 230 15.31 2.34 -1.95
N LYS A 231 15.61 3.17 -2.96
CA LYS A 231 14.72 3.35 -4.11
C LYS A 231 14.63 2.05 -4.90
N TYR A 232 13.42 1.54 -5.14
CA TYR A 232 13.20 0.33 -5.94
C TYR A 232 12.62 0.62 -7.34
N VAL A 233 12.17 1.86 -7.56
CA VAL A 233 11.77 2.42 -8.85
C VAL A 233 12.34 3.84 -9.01
N THR A 234 12.16 4.42 -10.19
CA THR A 234 12.44 5.83 -10.43
C THR A 234 11.63 6.69 -9.46
N THR A 235 12.36 7.51 -8.69
CA THR A 235 11.83 8.28 -7.58
C THR A 235 12.56 9.61 -7.54
N ASP A 236 11.85 10.71 -7.83
CA ASP A 236 12.43 12.06 -7.93
C ASP A 236 11.89 13.03 -6.86
N TRP A 237 10.72 12.75 -6.28
CA TRP A 237 10.10 13.58 -5.23
C TRP A 237 10.95 13.72 -3.96
N ALA A 238 11.86 12.77 -3.72
CA ALA A 238 12.84 12.82 -2.65
C ALA A 238 14.20 12.28 -3.11
N GLU A 239 15.28 12.88 -2.62
CA GLU A 239 16.65 12.44 -2.92
C GLU A 239 16.95 11.07 -2.30
N LYS A 240 16.61 10.94 -1.03
CA LYS A 240 16.84 9.75 -0.19
C LYS A 240 15.97 9.83 1.07
N ILE A 241 15.98 8.75 1.84
CA ILE A 241 15.59 8.80 3.26
C ILE A 241 16.83 9.11 4.07
N ASP A 242 16.77 10.15 4.90
CA ASP A 242 17.82 10.44 5.87
C ASP A 242 17.74 9.40 6.99
N MET A 243 18.72 8.49 7.03
CA MET A 243 18.73 7.36 7.97
C MET A 243 18.91 7.77 9.45
N LYS A 244 19.31 9.02 9.73
CA LYS A 244 19.45 9.52 11.11
C LYS A 244 18.12 10.02 11.65
N THR A 245 17.33 10.68 10.80
CA THR A 245 16.03 11.26 11.18
C THR A 245 14.85 10.33 10.83
N GLY A 246 15.07 9.38 9.92
CA GLY A 246 14.02 8.54 9.34
C GLY A 246 13.08 9.28 8.39
N ARG A 247 13.47 10.45 7.86
CA ARG A 247 12.59 11.31 7.06
C ARG A 247 13.08 11.42 5.61
N PRO A 248 12.18 11.56 4.62
CA PRO A 248 12.58 11.83 3.25
C PRO A 248 13.18 13.24 3.12
N VAL A 249 14.26 13.34 2.36
CA VAL A 249 14.81 14.62 1.89
C VAL A 249 14.05 14.99 0.62
N LYS A 250 12.95 15.74 0.78
CA LYS A 250 12.05 16.11 -0.32
C LYS A 250 12.70 17.10 -1.30
N VAL A 251 12.37 16.95 -2.57
CA VAL A 251 12.84 17.83 -3.65
C VAL A 251 11.73 18.81 -4.00
N ARG A 252 12.00 20.11 -3.79
CA ARG A 252 11.03 21.19 -4.05
C ARG A 252 10.49 21.20 -5.48
N GLU A 253 11.31 20.88 -6.47
CA GLU A 253 10.90 20.89 -7.87
C GLU A 253 9.68 20.01 -8.14
N HIS A 254 9.63 18.86 -7.48
CA HIS A 254 8.59 17.83 -7.60
C HIS A 254 7.48 17.95 -6.53
N SER A 255 7.42 19.07 -5.81
CA SER A 255 6.45 19.32 -4.74
C SER A 255 5.23 20.11 -5.23
N PRO A 256 4.01 19.53 -5.24
CA PRO A 256 2.78 20.21 -5.60
C PRO A 256 2.21 20.97 -4.39
N LEU A 257 3.02 21.76 -3.69
CA LEU A 257 2.56 22.43 -2.47
C LEU A 257 1.46 23.46 -2.78
N GLU A 258 1.70 24.31 -3.78
CA GLU A 258 0.82 25.42 -4.10
C GLU A 258 -0.38 24.99 -4.94
N ARG A 259 -1.56 25.58 -4.65
CA ARG A 259 -2.73 25.45 -5.53
C ARG A 259 -2.45 26.03 -6.91
N GLY A 260 -2.88 25.34 -7.95
CA GLY A 260 -2.67 25.71 -9.35
C GLY A 260 -1.24 25.47 -9.87
N ARG A 261 -0.31 25.00 -9.02
CA ARG A 261 1.02 24.62 -9.46
C ARG A 261 0.98 23.18 -9.97
N ASN A 262 1.13 23.02 -11.29
CA ASN A 262 1.31 21.71 -11.89
C ASN A 262 2.79 21.30 -11.83
N VAL A 263 3.10 20.15 -11.23
CA VAL A 263 4.46 19.60 -11.17
C VAL A 263 4.50 18.17 -11.67
N ALA A 264 5.59 17.80 -12.32
CA ALA A 264 5.89 16.42 -12.63
C ALA A 264 6.52 15.72 -11.41
N ALA A 265 6.14 14.47 -11.13
CA ALA A 265 6.76 13.65 -10.10
C ALA A 265 6.71 12.16 -10.48
N CYS A 266 7.74 11.44 -10.06
CA CYS A 266 7.86 9.99 -10.13
C CYS A 266 8.11 9.42 -8.71
N PRO A 267 7.40 8.34 -8.31
CA PRO A 267 6.33 7.69 -9.07
C PRO A 267 5.04 8.55 -9.16
N SER A 268 4.08 8.14 -9.99
CA SER A 268 2.72 8.70 -9.96
C SER A 268 2.00 8.40 -8.63
N ALA A 269 0.82 8.96 -8.40
CA ALA A 269 -0.03 8.63 -7.24
C ALA A 269 -0.34 7.13 -7.10
N MET A 270 -0.37 6.37 -8.21
CA MET A 270 -0.42 4.89 -8.20
C MET A 270 0.84 4.21 -7.65
N GLY A 271 1.85 5.00 -7.28
CA GLY A 271 3.10 4.60 -6.66
C GLY A 271 4.05 3.82 -7.57
N GLY A 272 5.23 3.50 -7.02
CA GLY A 272 6.16 2.53 -7.59
C GLY A 272 5.61 1.11 -7.56
N LYS A 273 4.63 0.88 -6.68
CA LYS A 273 3.82 -0.31 -6.50
C LYS A 273 2.57 0.14 -5.74
N ASP A 274 1.43 -0.44 -6.07
CA ASP A 274 0.18 -0.22 -5.35
C ASP A 274 -0.08 -1.41 -4.40
N GLN A 275 -1.32 -1.85 -4.26
CA GLN A 275 -1.71 -2.96 -3.39
C GLN A 275 -1.03 -4.30 -3.71
N GLN A 276 -0.57 -4.55 -4.94
CA GLN A 276 -0.08 -5.87 -5.33
C GLN A 276 1.12 -6.32 -4.47
N PRO A 277 1.06 -7.46 -3.76
CA PRO A 277 2.11 -7.86 -2.85
C PRO A 277 3.33 -8.47 -3.56
N CYS A 278 4.52 -8.15 -3.06
CA CYS A 278 5.73 -8.88 -3.37
C CYS A 278 5.72 -10.28 -2.74
N SER A 279 6.64 -11.15 -3.18
CA SER A 279 6.94 -12.41 -2.53
C SER A 279 8.44 -12.56 -2.27
N VAL A 280 8.82 -13.48 -1.39
CA VAL A 280 10.21 -13.70 -0.96
C VAL A 280 10.46 -15.19 -0.76
N ASP A 281 11.66 -15.66 -1.11
CA ASP A 281 12.13 -16.98 -0.72
C ASP A 281 12.76 -16.89 0.67
N PRO A 282 12.27 -17.59 1.70
CA PRO A 282 12.87 -17.57 3.03
C PRO A 282 14.36 -17.97 3.07
N LYS A 283 14.87 -18.67 2.06
CA LYS A 283 16.31 -19.01 1.94
C LYS A 283 17.17 -17.83 1.49
N GLU A 284 16.57 -16.84 0.83
CA GLU A 284 17.18 -15.58 0.41
C GLU A 284 16.33 -14.42 0.95
N PRO A 285 16.23 -14.25 2.30
CA PRO A 285 15.20 -13.42 2.92
C PRO A 285 15.28 -11.94 2.56
N ASN A 286 16.42 -11.47 2.04
CA ASN A 286 16.60 -10.10 1.55
C ASN A 286 16.30 -9.90 0.06
N LYS A 287 15.95 -10.97 -0.69
CA LYS A 287 15.71 -10.92 -2.14
C LYS A 287 14.23 -11.06 -2.44
N PHE A 288 13.61 -9.95 -2.82
CA PHE A 288 12.17 -9.87 -3.04
C PHE A 288 11.83 -9.86 -4.52
N TYR A 289 10.72 -10.51 -4.85
CA TYR A 289 10.15 -10.61 -6.18
C TYR A 289 8.96 -9.67 -6.27
N CYS A 290 9.20 -8.44 -6.75
CA CYS A 290 8.24 -7.36 -6.64
C CYS A 290 7.65 -6.97 -8.00
N PRO A 291 6.31 -6.93 -8.12
CA PRO A 291 5.65 -6.24 -9.21
C PRO A 291 5.74 -4.73 -9.01
N THR A 292 6.13 -3.99 -10.04
CA THR A 292 6.28 -2.54 -9.99
C THR A 292 5.52 -1.85 -11.11
N ASN A 293 5.11 -0.62 -10.82
CA ASN A 293 4.57 0.34 -11.76
C ASN A 293 5.70 1.26 -12.25
N ASN A 294 5.66 1.65 -13.53
CA ASN A 294 6.64 2.56 -14.13
C ASN A 294 5.94 3.78 -14.73
N TRP A 295 5.25 4.52 -13.86
CA TRP A 295 4.49 5.72 -14.21
C TRP A 295 4.91 6.90 -13.35
N CYS A 296 4.85 8.06 -13.97
CA CYS A 296 4.97 9.36 -13.35
C CYS A 296 3.66 10.12 -13.55
N MET A 297 3.55 11.28 -12.93
CA MET A 297 2.37 12.12 -13.08
C MET A 297 2.73 13.60 -13.18
N GLU A 298 1.82 14.34 -13.78
CA GLU A 298 1.61 15.76 -13.53
C GLU A 298 0.49 15.88 -12.48
N LEU A 299 0.74 16.60 -11.38
CA LEU A 299 -0.24 16.84 -10.32
C LEU A 299 -0.39 18.33 -10.07
N GLU A 300 -1.64 18.81 -10.13
CA GLU A 300 -2.01 20.21 -9.90
C GLU A 300 -3.11 20.30 -8.83
N PRO A 301 -2.79 20.74 -7.60
CA PRO A 301 -3.77 20.91 -6.54
C PRO A 301 -4.82 21.99 -6.85
N GLN A 302 -6.07 21.72 -6.51
CA GLN A 302 -7.22 22.58 -6.82
C GLN A 302 -7.82 23.24 -5.56
N GLU A 303 -8.86 24.04 -5.73
CA GLU A 303 -9.57 24.64 -4.61
C GLU A 303 -10.43 23.60 -3.86
N ARG A 304 -10.31 23.55 -2.52
CA ARG A 304 -11.17 22.75 -1.65
C ARG A 304 -12.53 23.42 -1.54
N SER A 305 -13.56 22.82 -2.14
CA SER A 305 -14.92 23.38 -2.12
C SER A 305 -15.76 22.94 -0.91
N HIS A 306 -15.41 21.83 -0.26
CA HIS A 306 -16.15 21.29 0.88
C HIS A 306 -15.27 20.40 1.77
N THR A 307 -15.78 20.05 2.95
CA THR A 307 -15.15 19.15 3.94
C THR A 307 -16.10 18.04 4.42
N GLN A 308 -17.21 17.84 3.70
CA GLN A 308 -18.23 16.85 4.03
C GLN A 308 -17.70 15.42 3.84
N GLN A 309 -17.92 14.55 4.82
CA GLN A 309 -17.63 13.12 4.69
C GLN A 309 -18.61 12.44 3.72
N GLY A 310 -18.14 11.45 2.97
CA GLY A 310 -18.97 10.70 2.02
C GLY A 310 -19.10 11.34 0.64
N THR A 311 -18.51 12.52 0.43
CA THR A 311 -18.35 13.14 -0.88
C THR A 311 -16.87 13.16 -1.27
N VAL A 312 -16.58 13.22 -2.57
CA VAL A 312 -15.20 13.19 -3.09
C VAL A 312 -14.40 14.37 -2.53
N TYR A 313 -13.29 14.07 -1.86
CA TYR A 313 -12.47 14.99 -1.08
C TYR A 313 -11.02 15.12 -1.61
N VAL A 314 -10.84 14.95 -2.93
CA VAL A 314 -9.53 14.94 -3.61
C VAL A 314 -9.03 16.37 -3.89
N PHE A 315 -9.74 17.10 -4.76
CA PHE A 315 -9.37 18.44 -5.26
C PHE A 315 -7.95 18.52 -5.83
N ALA A 316 -7.65 17.69 -6.82
CA ALA A 316 -6.41 17.75 -7.60
C ALA A 316 -6.70 17.30 -9.03
N ASN A 317 -6.07 17.94 -10.01
CA ASN A 317 -6.00 17.43 -11.38
C ASN A 317 -4.74 16.56 -11.48
N VAL A 318 -4.90 15.34 -11.99
CA VAL A 318 -3.79 14.39 -12.12
C VAL A 318 -3.76 13.84 -13.54
N TYR A 319 -2.60 13.91 -14.18
CA TYR A 319 -2.36 13.35 -15.49
C TYR A 319 -1.20 12.36 -15.41
N MET A 320 -1.46 11.08 -15.65
CA MET A 320 -0.45 10.01 -15.55
C MET A 320 0.16 9.68 -16.90
N PHE A 321 1.47 9.49 -16.93
CA PHE A 321 2.23 9.16 -18.14
C PHE A 321 3.36 8.16 -17.82
N PRO A 322 3.76 7.31 -18.79
CA PRO A 322 4.76 6.29 -18.52
C PRO A 322 6.13 6.95 -18.34
N GLU A 323 6.93 6.44 -17.41
CA GLU A 323 8.31 6.88 -17.20
C GLU A 323 9.13 6.77 -18.50
N LYS A 324 8.93 5.66 -19.22
CA LYS A 324 9.52 5.39 -20.52
C LYS A 324 8.45 4.87 -21.48
N PRO A 325 8.32 5.42 -22.70
CA PRO A 325 7.39 4.90 -23.69
C PRO A 325 7.57 3.40 -23.93
N GLY A 326 6.48 2.63 -23.88
CA GLY A 326 6.44 1.20 -24.18
C GLY A 326 6.78 0.25 -23.03
N THR A 327 7.26 0.73 -21.87
CA THR A 327 7.44 -0.09 -20.66
C THR A 327 6.72 0.58 -19.51
N THR A 328 5.67 -0.06 -19.01
CA THR A 328 4.75 0.57 -18.06
C THR A 328 4.66 -0.20 -16.73
N GLY A 329 5.18 -1.42 -16.69
CA GLY A 329 5.43 -2.19 -15.48
C GLY A 329 6.73 -2.99 -15.57
N LYS A 330 7.23 -3.44 -14.43
CA LYS A 330 8.36 -4.36 -14.35
C LYS A 330 8.13 -5.35 -13.22
N ILE A 331 8.55 -6.60 -13.41
CA ILE A 331 8.77 -7.53 -12.30
C ILE A 331 10.25 -7.49 -11.96
N LYS A 332 10.60 -7.29 -10.68
CA LYS A 332 11.99 -7.18 -10.23
C LYS A 332 12.35 -8.25 -9.21
N LYS A 333 13.56 -8.81 -9.30
CA LYS A 333 14.24 -9.41 -8.15
C LYS A 333 15.12 -8.34 -7.51
N PHE A 334 14.72 -7.87 -6.34
CA PHE A 334 15.32 -6.72 -5.67
C PHE A 334 15.93 -7.12 -4.33
N ASP A 335 17.17 -6.72 -4.09
CA ASP A 335 17.83 -6.86 -2.80
C ASP A 335 17.59 -5.63 -1.93
N VAL A 336 16.80 -5.81 -0.88
CA VAL A 336 16.42 -4.68 -0.01
C VAL A 336 17.55 -4.17 0.87
N LEU A 337 18.62 -4.96 1.08
CA LEU A 337 19.76 -4.55 1.89
C LEU A 337 20.75 -3.69 1.11
N THR A 338 20.91 -3.98 -0.18
CA THR A 338 21.87 -3.27 -1.06
C THR A 338 21.21 -2.26 -1.99
N GLY A 339 19.90 -2.37 -2.21
CA GLY A 339 19.17 -1.55 -3.18
C GLY A 339 19.36 -2.02 -4.63
N ALA A 340 20.00 -3.17 -4.86
CA ALA A 340 20.30 -3.67 -6.19
C ALA A 340 19.13 -4.45 -6.81
N THR A 341 18.83 -4.18 -8.08
CA THR A 341 17.98 -5.06 -8.89
C THR A 341 18.86 -6.12 -9.54
N GLU A 342 18.69 -7.40 -9.19
CA GLU A 342 19.47 -8.51 -9.77
C GLU A 342 19.05 -8.80 -11.21
N TRP A 343 17.75 -8.76 -11.45
CA TRP A 343 17.16 -8.83 -12.78
C TRP A 343 15.78 -8.18 -12.75
N GLU A 344 15.32 -7.75 -13.93
CA GLU A 344 13.96 -7.26 -14.14
C GLU A 344 13.37 -7.81 -15.43
N ILE A 345 12.03 -7.96 -15.45
CA ILE A 345 11.25 -8.34 -16.62
C ILE A 345 10.38 -7.13 -16.98
N PRO A 346 10.68 -6.41 -18.08
CA PRO A 346 9.82 -5.32 -18.52
C PRO A 346 8.50 -5.87 -19.05
N ASP A 347 7.41 -5.19 -18.71
CA ASP A 347 6.08 -5.48 -19.22
C ASP A 347 5.48 -4.28 -19.95
N GLN A 348 4.71 -4.59 -21.00
CA GLN A 348 3.94 -3.60 -21.75
C GLN A 348 2.88 -2.92 -20.87
N TYR A 349 2.37 -3.62 -19.85
CA TYR A 349 1.34 -3.15 -18.94
C TYR A 349 1.86 -3.11 -17.50
N PRO A 350 1.29 -2.30 -16.61
CA PRO A 350 1.64 -2.34 -15.19
C PRO A 350 1.38 -3.71 -14.58
N ASN A 351 2.23 -4.12 -13.64
CA ASN A 351 2.06 -5.36 -12.91
C ASN A 351 1.19 -5.09 -11.68
N TRP A 352 -0.11 -5.36 -11.80
CA TRP A 352 -1.12 -4.97 -10.80
C TRP A 352 -1.63 -6.14 -9.93
N GLY A 353 -1.06 -7.33 -10.10
CA GLY A 353 -1.27 -8.50 -9.25
C GLY A 353 0.04 -8.91 -8.57
N GLY A 354 -0.07 -9.61 -7.45
CA GLY A 354 1.08 -10.07 -6.68
C GLY A 354 1.88 -11.19 -7.35
N THR A 355 3.02 -11.50 -6.76
CA THR A 355 3.87 -12.63 -7.19
C THR A 355 3.76 -13.80 -6.21
N LEU A 356 4.04 -15.02 -6.69
CA LEU A 356 4.14 -16.23 -5.86
C LEU A 356 5.44 -16.95 -6.18
N VAL A 357 6.28 -17.21 -5.18
CA VAL A 357 7.46 -18.07 -5.31
C VAL A 357 7.26 -19.45 -4.67
N THR A 358 7.87 -20.49 -5.25
CA THR A 358 7.70 -21.89 -4.80
C THR A 358 9.03 -22.64 -4.70
N ASP A 359 9.23 -23.57 -3.77
CA ASP A 359 10.54 -24.26 -3.61
C ASP A 359 11.10 -24.95 -4.88
N GLY A 360 10.27 -25.19 -5.90
CA GLY A 360 10.70 -25.68 -7.21
C GLY A 360 11.48 -24.68 -8.07
N GLY A 361 11.90 -23.53 -7.54
CA GLY A 361 12.69 -22.54 -8.27
C GLY A 361 11.87 -21.57 -9.13
N LEU A 362 10.53 -21.64 -9.06
CA LEU A 362 9.63 -20.84 -9.90
C LEU A 362 9.06 -19.62 -9.17
N MET A 363 8.78 -18.57 -9.94
CA MET A 363 7.93 -17.44 -9.60
C MET A 363 6.74 -17.40 -10.56
N PHE A 364 5.54 -17.12 -10.06
CA PHE A 364 4.32 -16.95 -10.84
C PHE A 364 3.77 -15.53 -10.69
N TYR A 365 3.27 -14.96 -11.79
CA TYR A 365 2.52 -13.70 -11.80
C TYR A 365 1.68 -13.61 -13.07
N ALA A 366 0.71 -12.70 -13.09
CA ALA A 366 -0.07 -12.37 -14.28
C ALA A 366 0.13 -10.92 -14.71
N SER A 367 0.02 -10.66 -16.01
CA SER A 367 0.00 -9.32 -16.57
C SER A 367 -1.45 -8.82 -16.73
N LEU A 368 -1.61 -7.49 -16.80
CA LEU A 368 -2.88 -6.87 -17.24
C LEU A 368 -3.21 -7.18 -18.71
N GLY A 369 -2.22 -7.63 -19.48
CA GLY A 369 -2.46 -8.20 -20.81
C GLY A 369 -3.13 -9.57 -20.77
N GLY A 370 -3.21 -10.22 -19.62
CA GLY A 370 -3.81 -11.54 -19.43
C GLY A 370 -2.85 -12.71 -19.61
N ASP A 371 -1.54 -12.47 -19.71
CA ASP A 371 -0.57 -13.56 -19.69
C ASP A 371 -0.33 -13.99 -18.24
N PHE A 372 -0.58 -15.26 -17.93
CA PHE A 372 -0.13 -15.88 -16.68
C PHE A 372 1.17 -16.64 -16.91
N ARG A 373 2.21 -16.33 -16.14
CA ARG A 373 3.58 -16.74 -16.41
C ARG A 373 4.18 -17.52 -15.25
N ALA A 374 5.00 -18.51 -15.59
CA ALA A 374 5.95 -19.13 -14.67
C ALA A 374 7.36 -18.75 -15.10
N VAL A 375 8.16 -18.28 -14.15
CA VAL A 375 9.46 -17.67 -14.36
C VAL A 375 10.51 -18.36 -13.52
N ASP A 376 11.67 -18.60 -14.11
CA ASP A 376 12.86 -19.02 -13.38
C ASP A 376 13.31 -17.91 -12.41
N ARG A 377 13.27 -18.17 -11.10
CA ARG A 377 13.56 -17.14 -10.09
C ARG A 377 14.99 -16.62 -10.12
N LYS A 378 15.91 -17.39 -10.68
CA LYS A 378 17.34 -17.08 -10.66
C LYS A 378 17.69 -16.10 -11.78
N SER A 379 17.09 -16.29 -12.95
CA SER A 379 17.42 -15.55 -14.17
C SER A 379 16.35 -14.57 -14.64
N GLY A 380 15.11 -14.67 -14.13
CA GLY A 380 13.98 -13.91 -14.65
C GLY A 380 13.45 -14.42 -15.99
N LYS A 381 13.95 -15.56 -16.49
CA LYS A 381 13.49 -16.15 -17.76
C LYS A 381 12.06 -16.70 -17.61
N VAL A 382 11.15 -16.25 -18.48
CA VAL A 382 9.83 -16.86 -18.61
C VAL A 382 9.98 -18.27 -19.17
N LEU A 383 9.58 -19.28 -18.39
CA LEU A 383 9.67 -20.70 -18.76
C LEU A 383 8.35 -21.23 -19.32
N TRP A 384 7.24 -20.65 -18.89
CA TRP A 384 5.91 -21.00 -19.34
C TRP A 384 5.01 -19.78 -19.29
N SER A 385 4.07 -19.69 -20.24
CA SER A 385 3.06 -18.64 -20.27
C SER A 385 1.76 -19.18 -20.86
N ARG A 386 0.63 -18.66 -20.39
CA ARG A 386 -0.67 -18.91 -20.99
C ARG A 386 -1.54 -17.65 -20.96
N LYS A 387 -2.16 -17.35 -22.11
CA LYS A 387 -3.17 -16.30 -22.22
C LYS A 387 -4.46 -16.73 -21.50
N LEU A 388 -4.92 -15.90 -20.57
CA LEU A 388 -6.18 -16.05 -19.85
C LEU A 388 -7.30 -15.26 -20.54
N ALA A 389 -8.50 -15.30 -19.97
CA ALA A 389 -9.68 -14.65 -20.52
C ALA A 389 -9.69 -13.11 -20.42
N SER A 390 -8.86 -12.53 -19.55
CA SER A 390 -8.77 -11.09 -19.23
C SER A 390 -7.39 -10.78 -18.64
N GLY A 391 -7.08 -9.49 -18.47
CA GLY A 391 -6.03 -9.05 -17.55
C GLY A 391 -6.27 -9.55 -16.13
N SER A 392 -5.22 -9.62 -15.31
CA SER A 392 -5.38 -9.99 -13.89
C SER A 392 -4.74 -8.95 -12.98
N ILE A 393 -5.48 -8.59 -11.94
CA ILE A 393 -5.04 -7.82 -10.78
C ILE A 393 -4.84 -8.69 -9.54
N ALA A 394 -4.92 -10.03 -9.69
CA ALA A 394 -5.01 -10.96 -8.58
C ALA A 394 -3.66 -11.57 -8.21
N ASN A 395 -3.61 -12.15 -7.01
CA ASN A 395 -2.44 -12.82 -6.47
C ASN A 395 -2.54 -14.32 -6.77
N PRO A 396 -1.54 -14.94 -7.42
CA PRO A 396 -1.52 -16.38 -7.61
C PRO A 396 -1.34 -17.10 -6.27
N ILE A 397 -1.99 -18.25 -6.12
CA ILE A 397 -1.85 -19.16 -4.97
C ILE A 397 -1.40 -20.54 -5.43
N THR A 398 -0.82 -21.33 -4.52
CA THR A 398 -0.56 -22.76 -4.75
C THR A 398 -0.99 -23.59 -3.56
N TYR A 399 -1.44 -24.82 -3.83
CA TYR A 399 -1.91 -25.76 -2.81
C TYR A 399 -1.77 -27.21 -3.33
N LYS A 400 -2.00 -28.18 -2.44
CA LYS A 400 -1.88 -29.61 -2.75
C LYS A 400 -3.20 -30.33 -2.49
N ILE A 401 -3.67 -31.13 -3.45
CA ILE A 401 -4.81 -32.03 -3.31
C ILE A 401 -4.38 -33.43 -3.72
N LYS A 402 -4.56 -34.41 -2.83
CA LYS A 402 -4.26 -35.84 -3.09
C LYS A 402 -2.87 -36.06 -3.74
N GLY A 403 -1.84 -35.42 -3.19
CA GLY A 403 -0.48 -35.58 -3.72
C GLY A 403 -0.08 -34.59 -4.83
N LYS A 404 -1.05 -33.94 -5.49
CA LYS A 404 -0.81 -33.11 -6.68
C LYS A 404 -0.79 -31.63 -6.33
N GLN A 405 0.22 -30.90 -6.80
CA GLN A 405 0.30 -29.45 -6.65
C GLN A 405 -0.54 -28.75 -7.72
N TYR A 406 -1.26 -27.72 -7.29
CA TYR A 406 -2.06 -26.84 -8.13
C TYR A 406 -1.58 -25.40 -7.97
N VAL A 407 -1.67 -24.61 -9.03
CA VAL A 407 -1.47 -23.16 -9.00
C VAL A 407 -2.74 -22.52 -9.54
N SER A 408 -3.34 -21.61 -8.79
CA SER A 408 -4.59 -20.96 -9.17
C SER A 408 -4.46 -19.44 -9.16
N ILE A 409 -5.21 -18.77 -10.03
CA ILE A 409 -5.25 -17.30 -10.11
C ILE A 409 -6.61 -16.83 -10.61
N LEU A 410 -7.11 -15.74 -10.02
CA LEU A 410 -8.29 -15.04 -10.51
C LEU A 410 -7.92 -14.18 -11.72
N CYS A 411 -8.84 -14.05 -12.65
CA CYS A 411 -8.66 -13.34 -13.91
C CYS A 411 -9.85 -12.41 -14.14
N GLY A 412 -9.55 -11.13 -14.38
CA GLY A 412 -10.48 -10.02 -14.46
C GLY A 412 -9.72 -8.71 -14.24
N ILE A 413 -9.72 -7.83 -15.23
CA ILE A 413 -9.21 -6.46 -15.09
C ILE A 413 -10.10 -5.65 -14.14
N GLY A 414 -9.50 -4.75 -13.37
CA GLY A 414 -10.20 -3.90 -12.40
C GLY A 414 -9.22 -3.06 -11.59
N GLY A 415 -9.60 -2.71 -10.36
CA GLY A 415 -8.82 -1.81 -9.51
C GLY A 415 -8.76 -0.39 -10.08
N TRP A 416 -7.94 0.48 -9.48
CA TRP A 416 -7.80 1.86 -9.94
C TRP A 416 -7.34 1.94 -11.40
N ILE A 417 -6.34 1.13 -11.78
CA ILE A 417 -5.83 1.08 -13.15
C ILE A 417 -6.88 0.62 -14.19
N GLY A 418 -7.81 -0.24 -13.79
CA GLY A 418 -8.86 -0.79 -14.66
C GLY A 418 -10.21 -0.08 -14.56
N VAL A 419 -10.37 0.91 -13.67
CA VAL A 419 -11.65 1.60 -13.48
C VAL A 419 -12.16 2.29 -14.76
N PRO A 420 -11.31 2.91 -15.62
CA PRO A 420 -11.81 3.53 -16.85
C PRO A 420 -12.44 2.52 -17.80
N VAL A 421 -11.90 1.29 -17.84
CA VAL A 421 -12.41 0.19 -18.67
C VAL A 421 -13.69 -0.37 -18.08
N THR A 422 -13.69 -0.68 -16.78
CA THR A 422 -14.80 -1.36 -16.10
C THR A 422 -16.01 -0.46 -15.87
N ALA A 423 -15.81 0.85 -15.71
CA ALA A 423 -16.88 1.83 -15.56
C ALA A 423 -17.26 2.54 -16.88
N GLY A 424 -16.55 2.28 -17.98
CA GLY A 424 -16.83 2.90 -19.29
C GLY A 424 -16.63 4.41 -19.32
N LEU A 425 -15.54 4.90 -18.72
CA LEU A 425 -15.25 6.34 -18.61
C LEU A 425 -14.81 6.93 -19.95
N ASP A 426 -15.06 8.23 -20.14
CA ASP A 426 -14.57 8.97 -21.31
C ASP A 426 -13.05 9.14 -21.26
N LEU A 427 -12.34 8.46 -22.18
CA LEU A 427 -10.88 8.52 -22.28
C LEU A 427 -10.35 9.83 -22.89
N ASN A 428 -11.23 10.75 -23.30
CA ASN A 428 -10.83 12.09 -23.71
C ASN A 428 -10.68 13.06 -22.53
N ASP A 429 -11.36 12.79 -21.41
CA ASP A 429 -11.05 13.45 -20.15
C ASP A 429 -9.75 12.85 -19.58
N LYS A 430 -8.63 13.52 -19.82
CA LYS A 430 -7.30 13.08 -19.37
C LYS A 430 -7.10 13.12 -17.85
N PHE A 431 -7.99 13.76 -17.10
CA PHE A 431 -7.95 13.83 -15.64
C PHE A 431 -8.92 12.84 -14.97
N GLY A 432 -9.83 12.25 -15.76
CA GLY A 432 -10.83 11.30 -15.31
C GLY A 432 -10.25 10.16 -14.45
N ALA A 433 -10.97 9.79 -13.40
CA ALA A 433 -10.52 8.82 -12.39
C ALA A 433 -9.11 9.11 -11.85
N ILE A 434 -8.81 10.39 -11.62
CA ILE A 434 -7.55 10.87 -11.06
C ILE A 434 -6.35 10.45 -11.94
N GLY A 435 -6.48 10.69 -13.24
CA GLY A 435 -5.46 10.42 -14.25
C GLY A 435 -5.43 9.00 -14.81
N ALA A 436 -6.25 8.07 -14.29
CA ALA A 436 -6.30 6.70 -14.79
C ALA A 436 -6.81 6.59 -16.23
N THR A 437 -7.67 7.51 -16.70
CA THR A 437 -8.14 7.55 -18.09
C THR A 437 -6.99 7.81 -19.07
N ALA A 438 -6.08 8.75 -18.75
CA ALA A 438 -4.87 9.01 -19.54
C ALA A 438 -3.96 7.78 -19.59
N MET A 439 -3.75 7.12 -18.44
CA MET A 439 -3.01 5.86 -18.37
C MET A 439 -3.64 4.77 -19.24
N THR A 440 -4.96 4.58 -19.13
CA THR A 440 -5.72 3.60 -19.91
C THR A 440 -5.50 3.80 -21.40
N LYS A 441 -5.60 5.05 -21.87
CA LYS A 441 -5.37 5.42 -23.27
C LYS A 441 -3.93 5.17 -23.70
N ALA A 442 -2.95 5.57 -22.88
CA ALA A 442 -1.52 5.39 -23.17
C ALA A 442 -1.09 3.91 -23.20
N ALA A 443 -1.65 3.09 -22.32
CA ALA A 443 -1.34 1.67 -22.21
C ALA A 443 -2.25 0.76 -23.06
N ASN A 444 -3.27 1.32 -23.74
CA ASN A 444 -4.30 0.57 -24.48
C ASN A 444 -5.06 -0.45 -23.61
N LEU A 445 -5.37 -0.09 -22.36
CA LEU A 445 -6.09 -0.99 -21.45
C LEU A 445 -7.56 -1.19 -21.85
N ASP A 446 -8.14 -0.27 -22.62
CA ASP A 446 -9.48 -0.37 -23.21
C ASP A 446 -9.66 -1.57 -24.15
N LYS A 447 -8.56 -2.15 -24.63
CA LYS A 447 -8.55 -3.34 -25.47
C LYS A 447 -8.52 -4.65 -24.69
N ILE A 448 -8.36 -4.59 -23.36
CA ILE A 448 -8.32 -5.77 -22.50
C ILE A 448 -9.75 -6.25 -22.22
N PRO A 449 -10.10 -7.51 -22.52
CA PRO A 449 -11.42 -8.04 -22.22
C PRO A 449 -11.70 -8.00 -20.72
N GLN A 450 -12.95 -7.78 -20.32
CA GLN A 450 -13.36 -7.95 -18.92
C GLN A 450 -13.75 -9.41 -18.66
N ALA A 451 -13.46 -9.91 -17.46
CA ALA A 451 -13.86 -11.26 -17.01
C ALA A 451 -13.93 -11.33 -15.47
N GLY A 452 -14.37 -12.48 -14.96
CA GLY A 452 -14.36 -12.82 -13.54
C GLY A 452 -14.26 -14.33 -13.35
N THR A 453 -13.06 -14.89 -13.58
CA THR A 453 -12.86 -16.34 -13.70
C THR A 453 -11.68 -16.82 -12.85
N LEU A 454 -11.83 -17.96 -12.18
CA LEU A 454 -10.72 -18.67 -11.55
C LEU A 454 -10.09 -19.65 -12.54
N PHE A 455 -8.78 -19.51 -12.80
CA PHE A 455 -8.00 -20.49 -13.52
C PHE A 455 -7.18 -21.34 -12.56
N THR A 456 -7.08 -22.64 -12.84
CA THR A 456 -6.29 -23.58 -12.03
C THR A 456 -5.45 -24.46 -12.94
N PHE A 457 -4.16 -24.57 -12.60
CA PHE A 457 -3.14 -25.26 -13.37
C PHE A 457 -2.49 -26.35 -12.52
N ARG A 458 -2.08 -27.42 -13.19
CA ARG A 458 -1.20 -28.47 -12.65
C ARG A 458 -0.41 -29.09 -13.80
N VAL A 459 0.67 -29.79 -13.47
CA VAL A 459 1.38 -30.63 -14.45
C VAL A 459 0.48 -31.81 -14.85
N TYR A 460 0.46 -32.16 -16.13
CA TYR A 460 -0.19 -33.38 -16.63
C TYR A 460 0.70 -34.59 -16.29
N GLU A 461 0.07 -35.70 -15.91
CA GLU A 461 0.77 -36.97 -15.67
C GLU A 461 1.03 -37.69 -16.99
#